data_AF-M0ZHA1-F1
#
_entry.id   AF-M0ZHA1-F1
#
_cell.length_a   1.000
_cell.length_b   1.000
_cell.length_c   1.000
_cell.angle_alpha   90.00
_cell.angle_beta   90.00
_cell.angle_gamma   90.00
#
_symmetry.space_group_name_H-M   'P 1'
#
loop_
_entity.id
_entity.type
_entity.pdbx_description
1 polymer ?
#
loop_
_entity_poly.entity_id
_entity_poly.type
_entity_poly.pdbx_seq_one_letter_code
_entity_poly.pdbx_strand_id
1 'polypeptide(L)'
;MPAEEHRNASPAAPHPPTDTAEEAIWLWTQIKAEARRDAESEPALASYLYSTILSHSSLERSLSFHLGNKLCSSTLLSTLLYDLFLNNFSTDPDLRAAASADLLAARYRDPACVSFSHCLLNYKGFLACQVCKL
;
A
#
# COMPACT_ATOMS: atom_id res chain seq x y z
N MET A 1 1.60 -51.81 -9.02
CA MET A 1 1.75 -50.48 -9.63
C MET A 1 0.39 -49.78 -9.63
N PRO A 2 0.16 -48.78 -8.77
CA PRO A 2 -0.80 -47.73 -9.10
C PRO A 2 -0.09 -46.38 -9.23
N ALA A 3 -0.51 -45.63 -10.24
CA ALA A 3 0.04 -44.36 -10.66
C ALA A 3 -0.21 -43.27 -9.61
N GLU A 4 0.82 -42.46 -9.36
CA GLU A 4 0.79 -41.26 -8.54
C GLU A 4 -0.01 -40.15 -9.24
N GLU A 5 -1.14 -39.76 -8.65
CA GLU A 5 -1.84 -38.55 -9.04
C GLU A 5 -1.22 -37.35 -8.32
N HIS A 6 -0.21 -36.76 -8.96
CA HIS A 6 0.33 -35.45 -8.59
C HIS A 6 -0.73 -34.37 -8.86
N ARG A 7 -1.62 -34.13 -7.90
CA ARG A 7 -2.43 -32.91 -7.86
C ARG A 7 -1.53 -31.75 -7.51
N ASN A 8 -1.08 -31.08 -8.55
CA ASN A 8 -0.42 -29.78 -8.51
C ASN A 8 -1.35 -28.78 -7.81
N ALA A 9 -1.11 -28.54 -6.52
CA ALA A 9 -1.80 -27.50 -5.76
C ALA A 9 -1.29 -26.14 -6.23
N SER A 10 -2.13 -25.41 -6.97
CA SER A 10 -1.91 -24.00 -7.28
C SER A 10 -1.79 -23.22 -5.96
N PRO A 11 -0.82 -22.28 -5.81
CA PRO A 11 -0.68 -21.54 -4.56
C PRO A 11 -1.93 -20.68 -4.36
N ALA A 12 -2.69 -21.00 -3.31
CA ALA A 12 -3.87 -20.24 -2.93
C ALA A 12 -3.47 -18.78 -2.70
N ALA A 13 -4.13 -17.85 -3.39
CA ALA A 13 -3.98 -16.43 -3.12
C ALA A 13 -4.32 -16.18 -1.64
N PRO A 14 -3.45 -15.52 -0.88
CA PRO A 14 -3.66 -15.32 0.55
C PRO A 14 -4.95 -14.53 0.79
N HIS A 15 -5.90 -15.16 1.47
CA HIS A 15 -7.17 -14.54 1.85
C HIS A 15 -6.94 -13.53 2.98
N PRO A 16 -7.61 -12.36 2.95
CA PRO A 16 -7.50 -11.37 4.02
C PRO A 16 -8.11 -11.92 5.31
N PRO A 17 -7.52 -11.63 6.48
CA PRO A 17 -8.10 -11.99 7.77
C PRO A 17 -9.40 -11.22 8.04
N THR A 18 -10.30 -11.81 8.84
CA THR A 18 -11.66 -11.29 9.10
C THR A 18 -11.74 -10.14 10.12
N ASP A 19 -10.65 -9.84 10.83
CA ASP A 19 -10.54 -8.69 11.75
C ASP A 19 -9.86 -7.51 11.04
N THR A 20 -10.49 -6.34 11.05
CA THR A 20 -10.04 -5.14 10.32
C THR A 20 -8.63 -4.68 10.73
N ALA A 21 -8.25 -4.89 11.99
CA ALA A 21 -6.90 -4.54 12.47
C ALA A 21 -5.84 -5.53 11.94
N GLU A 22 -6.15 -6.83 11.94
CA GLU A 22 -5.27 -7.85 11.38
C GLU A 22 -5.14 -7.71 9.86
N GLU A 23 -6.22 -7.30 9.19
CA GLU A 23 -6.25 -7.05 7.74
C GLU A 23 -5.29 -5.93 7.35
N ALA A 24 -5.29 -4.82 8.09
CA ALA A 24 -4.36 -3.71 7.87
C ALA A 24 -2.89 -4.13 8.07
N ILE A 25 -2.59 -4.91 9.11
CA ILE A 25 -1.23 -5.43 9.37
C ILE A 25 -0.79 -6.37 8.25
N TRP A 26 -1.68 -7.28 7.83
CA TRP A 26 -1.43 -8.21 6.75
C TRP A 26 -1.18 -7.47 5.43
N LEU A 27 -2.04 -6.51 5.08
CA LEU A 27 -1.94 -5.69 3.87
C LEU A 27 -0.62 -4.93 3.84
N TRP A 28 -0.25 -4.28 4.95
CA TRP A 28 1.02 -3.57 5.04
C TRP A 28 2.23 -4.50 4.89
N THR A 29 2.15 -5.71 5.44
CA THR A 29 3.18 -6.73 5.28
C THR A 29 3.33 -7.14 3.81
N GLN A 30 2.22 -7.31 3.08
CA GLN A 30 2.26 -7.59 1.63
C GLN A 30 2.92 -6.46 0.86
N ILE A 31 2.53 -5.20 1.13
CA ILE A 31 3.11 -4.02 0.47
C ILE A 31 4.63 -3.95 0.70
N LYS A 32 5.10 -4.19 1.93
CA LYS A 32 6.54 -4.20 2.22
C LYS A 32 7.27 -5.35 1.51
N ALA A 33 6.66 -6.52 1.42
CA ALA A 33 7.24 -7.66 0.71
C ALA A 33 7.36 -7.39 -0.80
N GLU A 34 6.31 -6.82 -1.39
CA GLU A 34 6.31 -6.40 -2.81
C GLU A 34 7.37 -5.33 -3.07
N ALA A 35 7.37 -4.24 -2.29
CA ALA A 35 8.34 -3.15 -2.45
C ALA A 35 9.80 -3.63 -2.26
N ARG A 36 10.04 -4.64 -1.42
CA ARG A 36 11.37 -5.23 -1.27
C ARG A 36 11.80 -5.98 -2.52
N ARG A 37 10.92 -6.82 -3.08
CA ARG A 37 11.20 -7.53 -4.34
C ARG A 37 11.45 -6.54 -5.47
N ASP A 38 10.63 -5.50 -5.56
CA ASP A 38 10.76 -4.47 -6.60
C ASP A 38 12.11 -3.72 -6.46
N ALA A 39 12.50 -3.36 -5.23
CA ALA A 39 13.78 -2.70 -4.96
C ALA A 39 15.00 -3.57 -5.26
N GLU A 40 14.91 -4.89 -5.07
CA GLU A 40 15.95 -5.85 -5.42
C GLU A 40 16.04 -6.07 -6.92
N SER A 41 14.90 -6.07 -7.61
CA SER A 41 14.83 -6.27 -9.06
C SER A 41 15.23 -5.05 -9.88
N GLU A 42 14.95 -3.84 -9.37
CA GLU A 42 15.19 -2.57 -10.05
C GLU A 42 15.99 -1.61 -9.16
N PRO A 43 17.33 -1.66 -9.21
CA PRO A 43 18.20 -0.84 -8.38
C PRO A 43 17.97 0.67 -8.54
N ALA A 44 17.51 1.12 -9.71
CA ALA A 44 17.22 2.54 -9.94
C ALA A 44 16.06 3.05 -9.07
N LEU A 45 15.11 2.17 -8.71
CA LEU A 45 13.96 2.51 -7.86
C LEU A 45 14.18 2.20 -6.38
N ALA A 46 15.26 1.50 -6.02
CA ALA A 46 15.50 1.01 -4.67
C ALA A 46 15.44 2.13 -3.61
N SER A 47 16.11 3.26 -3.85
CA SER A 47 16.09 4.42 -2.93
C SER A 47 14.70 5.03 -2.78
N TYR A 48 13.93 5.10 -3.87
CA TYR A 48 12.58 5.62 -3.85
C TYR A 48 11.63 4.71 -3.05
N LEU A 49 11.66 3.41 -3.32
CA LEU A 49 10.87 2.40 -2.60
C LEU A 49 11.26 2.30 -1.13
N TYR A 50 12.56 2.43 -0.83
CA TYR A 50 13.04 2.46 0.53
C TYR A 50 12.52 3.67 1.29
N SER A 51 12.69 4.86 0.73
CA SER A 51 12.25 6.11 1.37
C SER A 51 10.74 6.14 1.56
N THR A 52 9.96 5.65 0.60
CA THR A 52 8.49 5.80 0.57
C THR A 52 7.75 4.66 1.26
N ILE A 53 8.29 3.44 1.30
CA ILE A 53 7.61 2.25 1.87
C ILE A 53 8.46 1.59 2.95
N LEU A 54 9.67 1.12 2.61
CA LEU A 54 10.39 0.17 3.48
C LEU A 54 10.85 0.80 4.80
N SER A 55 11.16 2.10 4.80
CA SER A 55 11.56 2.88 5.97
C SER A 55 10.43 3.12 6.97
N HIS A 56 9.17 3.00 6.52
CA HIS A 56 8.01 3.28 7.35
C HIS A 56 7.54 2.05 8.13
N SER A 57 6.92 2.31 9.28
CA SER A 57 6.37 1.30 10.19
C SER A 57 4.91 0.97 9.94
N SER A 58 4.17 1.83 9.23
CA SER A 58 2.74 1.63 8.95
C SER A 58 2.34 2.21 7.59
N LEU A 59 1.20 1.77 7.07
CA LEU A 59 0.63 2.22 5.80
C LEU A 59 0.34 3.71 5.81
N GLU A 60 -0.20 4.24 6.91
CA GLU A 60 -0.58 5.65 7.05
C GLU A 60 0.62 6.56 6.94
N ARG A 61 1.74 6.21 7.59
CA ARG A 61 2.98 6.99 7.50
C ARG A 61 3.54 6.99 6.09
N SER A 62 3.53 5.83 5.42
CA SER A 62 3.97 5.70 4.02
C SER A 62 3.09 6.52 3.09
N LEU A 63 1.76 6.46 3.27
CA LEU A 63 0.79 7.18 2.45
C LEU A 63 0.89 8.70 2.67
N SER A 64 0.98 9.16 3.92
CA SER A 64 1.21 10.58 4.24
C SER A 64 2.50 11.10 3.62
N PHE A 65 3.58 10.32 3.66
CA PHE A 65 4.87 10.72 3.08
C PHE A 65 4.78 10.81 1.57
N HIS A 66 4.16 9.81 0.94
CA HIS A 66 3.98 9.77 -0.50
C HIS A 66 3.09 10.92 -0.99
N LEU A 67 1.94 11.15 -0.36
CA LEU A 67 1.02 12.24 -0.70
C LEU A 67 1.67 13.61 -0.45
N GLY A 68 2.38 13.78 0.65
CA GLY A 68 3.11 15.01 0.95
C GLY A 68 4.13 15.36 -0.15
N ASN A 69 4.86 14.37 -0.65
CA ASN A 69 5.81 14.58 -1.76
C ASN A 69 5.13 14.78 -3.12
N LYS A 70 3.96 14.18 -3.36
CA LYS A 70 3.20 14.37 -4.61
C LYS A 70 2.52 15.74 -4.69
N LEU A 71 2.07 16.28 -3.56
CA LEU A 71 1.24 17.49 -3.48
C LEU A 71 2.02 18.74 -3.08
N CYS A 72 3.29 18.61 -2.70
CA CYS A 72 4.10 19.75 -2.33
C CYS A 72 4.26 20.75 -3.49
N SER A 73 4.41 22.03 -3.12
CA SER A 73 4.63 23.14 -4.04
C SER A 73 5.58 24.15 -3.39
N SER A 74 5.90 25.24 -4.09
CA SER A 74 6.67 26.34 -3.51
C SER A 74 5.97 27.00 -2.31
N THR A 75 4.65 26.81 -2.17
CA THR A 75 3.85 27.32 -1.05
C THR A 75 3.67 26.28 0.06
N LEU A 76 3.50 25.00 -0.30
CA LEU A 76 3.22 23.92 0.65
C LEU A 76 4.39 22.92 0.68
N LEU A 77 5.12 22.89 1.78
CA LEU A 77 6.22 21.96 1.96
C LEU A 77 5.71 20.53 2.15
N SER A 78 6.45 19.55 1.64
CA SER A 78 6.09 18.12 1.79
C SER A 78 6.05 17.68 3.24
N THR A 79 6.90 18.24 4.10
CA THR A 79 6.90 17.97 5.56
C THR A 79 5.64 18.46 6.25
N LEU A 80 5.16 19.65 5.89
CA LEU A 80 3.91 20.20 6.43
C LEU A 80 2.71 19.34 6.02
N LEU A 81 2.65 18.93 4.76
CA LEU A 81 1.60 18.04 4.26
C LEU A 81 1.66 16.65 4.90
N TYR A 82 2.87 16.12 5.10
CA TYR A 82 3.08 14.86 5.81
C TYR A 82 2.49 14.91 7.22
N ASP A 83 2.80 15.95 8.00
CA ASP A 83 2.31 16.10 9.37
C ASP A 83 0.78 16.24 9.39
N LEU A 84 0.21 17.02 8.46
CA LEU A 84 -1.23 17.19 8.31
C LEU A 84 -1.93 15.84 8.05
N PHE A 85 -1.49 15.10 7.05
CA PHE A 85 -2.11 13.82 6.69
C PHE A 85 -1.94 12.78 7.80
N LEU A 86 -0.76 12.73 8.43
CA LEU A 86 -0.52 11.81 9.54
C LEU A 86 -1.41 12.14 10.76
N ASN A 87 -1.65 13.42 11.04
CA ASN A 87 -2.55 13.84 12.11
C ASN A 87 -4.01 13.43 11.82
N ASN A 88 -4.48 13.60 10.59
CA ASN A 88 -5.81 13.14 10.18
C ASN A 88 -5.96 11.62 10.35
N PHE A 89 -5.00 10.83 9.86
CA PHE A 89 -5.01 9.38 10.06
C PHE A 89 -4.94 8.95 11.54
N SER A 90 -4.31 9.75 12.39
CA SER A 90 -4.22 9.46 13.83
C SER A 90 -5.54 9.77 14.56
N THR A 91 -6.26 10.79 14.08
CA THR A 91 -7.50 11.28 14.71
C THR A 91 -8.72 10.48 14.28
N ASP A 92 -8.73 9.98 13.04
CA ASP A 92 -9.87 9.27 12.47
C ASP A 92 -9.50 7.81 12.07
N PRO A 93 -9.92 6.81 12.88
CA PRO A 93 -9.76 5.40 12.55
C PRO A 93 -10.46 4.95 11.27
N ASP A 94 -11.58 5.60 10.89
CA ASP A 94 -12.36 5.23 9.72
C ASP A 94 -11.60 5.56 8.44
N LEU A 95 -10.78 6.61 8.44
CA LEU A 95 -9.87 6.92 7.33
C LEU A 95 -8.85 5.80 7.08
N ARG A 96 -8.32 5.19 8.14
CA ARG A 96 -7.36 4.09 8.02
C ARG A 96 -8.02 2.83 7.46
N ALA A 97 -9.22 2.52 7.95
CA ALA A 97 -10.02 1.42 7.44
C ALA A 97 -10.40 1.65 5.97
N ALA A 98 -10.81 2.87 5.62
CA ALA A 98 -11.17 3.24 4.26
C ALA A 98 -9.97 3.14 3.29
N ALA A 99 -8.78 3.58 3.70
CA ALA A 99 -7.57 3.46 2.87
C ALA A 99 -7.20 2.00 2.60
N SER A 100 -7.31 1.12 3.61
CA SER A 100 -7.06 -0.31 3.48
C SER A 100 -8.11 -0.98 2.57
N ALA A 101 -9.38 -0.66 2.76
CA ALA A 101 -10.48 -1.16 1.95
C ALA A 101 -10.37 -0.72 0.48
N ASP A 102 -9.95 0.52 0.22
CA ASP A 102 -9.75 1.03 -1.13
C ASP A 102 -8.60 0.30 -1.86
N LEU A 103 -7.50 -0.02 -1.16
CA LEU A 103 -6.40 -0.79 -1.72
C LEU A 103 -6.82 -2.23 -2.06
N LEU A 104 -7.57 -2.87 -1.16
CA LEU A 104 -8.12 -4.20 -1.42
C LEU A 104 -9.10 -4.16 -2.58
N ALA A 105 -9.99 -3.18 -2.61
CA ALA A 105 -10.95 -3.01 -3.69
C ALA A 105 -10.25 -2.80 -5.04
N ALA A 106 -9.20 -1.97 -5.09
CA ALA A 106 -8.41 -1.79 -6.29
C ALA A 106 -7.75 -3.10 -6.73
N ARG A 107 -7.14 -3.86 -5.81
CA ARG A 107 -6.49 -5.13 -6.13
C ARG A 107 -7.44 -6.21 -6.63
N TYR A 108 -8.64 -6.31 -6.06
CA TYR A 108 -9.61 -7.35 -6.40
C TYR A 108 -10.49 -6.99 -7.60
N ARG A 109 -10.77 -5.71 -7.84
CA ARG A 109 -11.69 -5.27 -8.89
C ARG A 109 -10.97 -4.86 -10.18
N ASP A 110 -9.71 -4.44 -10.11
CA ASP A 110 -8.94 -4.05 -11.29
C ASP A 110 -7.97 -5.17 -11.72
N PRO A 111 -8.21 -5.82 -12.88
CA PRO A 111 -7.30 -6.84 -13.42
C PRO A 111 -5.90 -6.30 -13.74
N ALA A 112 -5.74 -5.01 -13.98
CA ALA A 112 -4.45 -4.38 -14.25
C ALA A 112 -3.65 -4.12 -12.95
N CYS A 113 -4.31 -4.15 -11.79
CA CYS A 113 -3.67 -3.97 -10.49
C CYS A 113 -2.98 -5.27 -10.06
N VAL A 114 -1.71 -5.40 -10.42
CA VAL A 114 -0.91 -6.61 -10.15
C VAL A 114 -0.41 -6.71 -8.70
N SER A 115 -0.18 -5.58 -8.04
CA SER A 115 0.38 -5.52 -6.68
C SER A 115 -0.17 -4.35 -5.87
N PHE A 116 -0.19 -4.49 -4.54
CA PHE A 116 -0.62 -3.44 -3.63
C PHE A 116 0.38 -2.27 -3.60
N SER A 117 1.69 -2.55 -3.65
CA SER A 117 2.75 -1.54 -3.73
C SER A 117 2.56 -0.64 -4.96
N HIS A 118 2.23 -1.21 -6.11
CA HIS A 118 2.02 -0.46 -7.34
C HIS A 118 0.76 0.39 -7.26
N CYS A 119 -0.33 -0.15 -6.69
CA CYS A 119 -1.55 0.63 -6.44
C CYS A 119 -1.27 1.85 -5.55
N LEU A 120 -0.60 1.64 -4.42
CA LEU A 120 -0.25 2.70 -3.48
C LEU A 120 0.59 3.81 -4.14
N LEU A 121 1.56 3.44 -4.99
CA LEU A 121 2.52 4.41 -5.53
C LEU A 121 2.03 5.14 -6.79
N ASN A 122 1.31 4.44 -7.67
CA ASN A 122 1.08 4.89 -9.05
C ASN A 122 -0.39 5.13 -9.41
N TYR A 123 -1.36 4.57 -8.68
CA TYR A 123 -2.77 4.74 -9.02
C TYR A 123 -3.26 6.13 -8.64
N LYS A 124 -3.32 7.03 -9.63
CA LYS A 124 -3.80 8.41 -9.46
C LYS A 124 -5.22 8.47 -8.90
N GLY A 125 -6.10 7.53 -9.30
CA GLY A 125 -7.47 7.47 -8.79
C GLY A 125 -7.52 7.13 -7.29
N PHE A 126 -6.72 6.16 -6.85
CA PHE A 126 -6.59 5.84 -5.44
C PHE A 126 -6.06 7.04 -4.65
N LEU A 127 -4.94 7.64 -5.10
CA LEU A 127 -4.32 8.79 -4.44
C LEU A 127 -5.27 9.99 -4.33
N ALA A 128 -6.00 10.31 -5.41
CA ALA A 128 -6.97 11.38 -5.39
C ALA A 128 -8.13 11.11 -4.41
N CYS A 129 -8.58 9.85 -4.32
CA CYS A 129 -9.62 9.46 -3.37
C CYS A 129 -9.15 9.66 -1.91
N GLN A 130 -7.92 9.26 -1.58
CA GLN A 130 -7.37 9.47 -0.23
C GLN A 130 -7.28 10.95 0.11
N VAL A 131 -6.79 11.78 -0.81
CA VAL A 131 -6.66 13.24 -0.60
C VAL A 131 -8.01 13.91 -0.41
N CYS A 132 -9.06 13.43 -1.08
CA CYS A 132 -10.41 13.96 -0.90
C CYS A 132 -11.04 13.60 0.45
N LYS A 133 -10.57 12.52 1.09
CA LYS A 133 -11.05 12.05 2.40
C LYS A 133 -10.29 12.69 3.57
N LEU A 134 -9.03 13.06 3.35
CA LEU A 134 -8.12 13.72 4.30
C LEU A 134 -8.40 15.21 4.44
#